data_AF-A0A2G5C5T3-F1
#
_entry.id   AF-A0A2G5C5T3-F1
#
_cell.length_a   1.000
_cell.length_b   1.000
_cell.length_c   1.000
_cell.angle_alpha   90.00
_cell.angle_beta   90.00
_cell.angle_gamma   90.00
#
_symmetry.space_group_name_H-M   'P 1'
#
loop_
_entity.id
_entity.type
_entity.pdbx_description
1 polymer ?
#
loop_
_entity_poly.entity_id
_entity_poly.type
_entity_poly.pdbx_seq_one_letter_code
_entity_poly.pdbx_strand_id
1 'polypeptide(L)'
;MDDHSGDFETPASEWRCNGSRSNDVFPSKPHLTVSASLKESGKSQQQQRRRGSARPSMDADEFMNLLHGSDPVKVELNRLENEVRDKDRELGEAQAEIKALRLSERLREKAVEELSEELAKVEEKLKLTESTLETKNLEIKKINDEKKASMAAQFAAEATLRRVHAAQKDDDMPPIEAILAPLEAELKLARQEIAKLQDDNKALDRLTKSKEAALLEAERTVQVALAKASMVDDLQNKNQDLMKQIEICQEENKILDKMHRQKVAEVEKLSQTVRELEEAVLAGGAAANAVRDYQRKVQEMNEERKTLDRELARAKVTANRVAVVVANEWKDANDKVMPVKQWLEDRRFLQGEMNQLRDKLAIAERTAKSEAQLKEKYQLRLKVVEEGLRASSSGHNRTNSEGRSPSNGPSRRQSLSGADNFSKLTSNGFLPKRTPSSQLRSSMSSGSSLVLKHAKGTSKSFDGGRVKQIILGKEI
;
A
#
# COMPACT_ATOMS: atom_id res chain seq x y z
N MET A 1 62.73 2.79 -47.17
CA MET A 1 61.99 3.12 -45.95
C MET A 1 61.08 4.26 -46.32
N ASP A 2 59.79 4.07 -46.11
CA ASP A 2 58.82 5.07 -45.62
C ASP A 2 57.42 4.53 -45.92
N ASP A 3 56.59 4.49 -44.88
CA ASP A 3 55.24 3.91 -44.88
C ASP A 3 54.27 4.76 -45.70
N HIS A 4 53.27 4.14 -46.34
CA HIS A 4 51.99 4.79 -46.65
C HIS A 4 50.84 3.80 -46.47
N SER A 5 49.93 4.13 -45.55
CA SER A 5 48.65 3.45 -45.34
C SER A 5 47.70 3.66 -46.51
N GLY A 6 46.80 2.69 -46.77
CA GLY A 6 45.75 2.82 -47.77
C GLY A 6 44.45 2.15 -47.30
N ASP A 7 43.42 2.95 -47.09
CA ASP A 7 42.07 2.51 -46.73
C ASP A 7 41.36 1.80 -47.89
N PHE A 8 40.44 0.89 -47.57
CA PHE A 8 39.70 0.09 -48.56
C PHE A 8 38.20 0.42 -48.50
N GLU A 9 37.74 1.34 -49.36
CA GLU A 9 36.31 1.57 -49.59
C GLU A 9 35.74 0.58 -50.62
N THR A 10 34.66 -0.12 -50.26
CA THR A 10 33.86 -0.93 -51.18
C THR A 10 32.63 -0.15 -51.68
N PRO A 11 32.38 -0.05 -53.00
CA PRO A 11 31.18 0.60 -53.52
C PRO A 11 29.97 -0.35 -53.51
N ALA A 12 28.81 0.18 -53.11
CA ALA A 12 27.52 -0.52 -53.21
C ALA A 12 26.90 -0.30 -54.60
N SER A 13 26.45 -1.37 -55.26
CA SER A 13 25.81 -1.33 -56.58
C SER A 13 24.27 -1.29 -56.49
N GLU A 14 23.66 -0.37 -57.23
CA GLU A 14 22.21 -0.23 -57.34
C GLU A 14 21.53 -1.45 -57.97
N TRP A 15 20.33 -1.78 -57.50
CA TRP A 15 19.33 -2.53 -58.28
C TRP A 15 17.99 -1.79 -58.25
N ARG A 16 17.61 -1.20 -59.38
CA ARG A 16 16.24 -0.71 -59.62
C ARG A 16 15.41 -1.83 -60.23
N CYS A 17 14.24 -2.10 -59.67
CA CYS A 17 13.13 -2.74 -60.39
C CYS A 17 11.97 -1.76 -60.50
N ASN A 18 11.30 -1.75 -61.66
CA ASN A 18 10.29 -0.76 -62.02
C ASN A 18 9.11 -1.47 -62.73
N GLY A 19 7.89 -1.00 -62.47
CA GLY A 19 6.66 -1.52 -63.08
C GLY A 19 5.96 -2.64 -62.28
N SER A 20 4.64 -2.79 -62.32
CA SER A 20 3.61 -1.92 -62.93
C SER A 20 2.27 -2.09 -62.20
N ARG A 21 1.43 -1.05 -62.23
CA ARG A 21 0.05 -1.10 -61.72
C ARG A 21 -0.87 -1.83 -62.69
N SER A 22 -1.80 -2.63 -62.16
CA SER A 22 -3.08 -2.93 -62.80
C SER A 22 -4.19 -2.72 -61.77
N ASN A 23 -5.18 -1.89 -62.12
CA ASN A 23 -6.44 -1.78 -61.38
C ASN A 23 -7.43 -2.76 -62.01
N ASP A 24 -8.23 -3.45 -61.20
CA ASP A 24 -9.54 -3.97 -61.60
C ASP A 24 -10.53 -3.78 -60.46
N VAL A 25 -11.78 -3.46 -60.82
CA VAL A 25 -12.78 -2.88 -59.90
C VAL A 25 -14.20 -3.30 -60.32
N PHE A 26 -15.03 -3.63 -59.32
CA PHE A 26 -16.49 -3.89 -59.36
C PHE A 26 -16.98 -5.22 -59.99
N PRO A 27 -18.25 -5.64 -59.74
CA PRO A 27 -18.99 -5.63 -58.47
C PRO A 27 -19.87 -6.90 -58.23
N SER A 28 -20.41 -7.10 -57.02
CA SER A 28 -21.82 -7.52 -56.80
C SER A 28 -22.18 -7.70 -55.30
N LYS A 29 -23.48 -7.73 -54.99
CA LYS A 29 -24.08 -7.79 -53.64
C LYS A 29 -24.84 -9.14 -53.42
N PRO A 30 -25.97 -9.27 -52.67
CA PRO A 30 -25.96 -9.94 -51.35
C PRO A 30 -27.01 -11.09 -51.22
N HIS A 31 -26.94 -11.91 -50.16
CA HIS A 31 -28.18 -12.36 -49.48
C HIS A 31 -27.99 -12.86 -48.04
N LEU A 32 -29.12 -12.94 -47.32
CA LEU A 32 -29.31 -13.37 -45.93
C LEU A 32 -30.08 -14.71 -45.85
N THR A 33 -29.79 -15.52 -44.82
CA THR A 33 -30.67 -16.48 -44.09
C THR A 33 -29.81 -17.15 -42.97
N VAL A 34 -30.11 -17.26 -41.67
CA VAL A 34 -31.34 -17.63 -40.90
C VAL A 34 -31.74 -19.10 -41.19
N SER A 35 -31.82 -20.09 -40.29
CA SER A 35 -31.74 -20.26 -38.80
C SER A 35 -31.63 -21.78 -38.48
N ALA A 36 -31.42 -22.35 -37.27
CA ALA A 36 -30.97 -21.93 -35.92
C ALA A 36 -30.80 -23.19 -35.00
N SER A 37 -30.39 -23.00 -33.72
CA SER A 37 -30.32 -24.00 -32.60
C SER A 37 -29.18 -25.05 -32.64
N LEU A 38 -28.64 -25.53 -31.51
CA LEU A 38 -29.13 -25.53 -30.12
C LEU A 38 -28.01 -25.28 -29.06
N LYS A 39 -28.43 -24.75 -27.89
CA LYS A 39 -27.78 -24.62 -26.55
C LYS A 39 -26.74 -25.71 -26.17
N GLU A 40 -25.79 -25.49 -25.25
CA GLU A 40 -26.02 -24.90 -23.90
C GLU A 40 -24.78 -24.22 -23.22
N SER A 41 -25.07 -23.51 -22.12
CA SER A 41 -24.22 -22.77 -21.16
C SER A 41 -22.84 -23.38 -20.81
N GLY A 42 -21.80 -22.64 -20.40
CA GLY A 42 -21.74 -21.26 -19.90
C GLY A 42 -21.20 -21.20 -18.45
N LYS A 43 -20.15 -20.40 -18.19
CA LYS A 43 -19.60 -20.00 -16.87
C LYS A 43 -18.48 -18.96 -17.07
N SER A 44 -18.81 -17.67 -17.19
CA SER A 44 -18.80 -16.71 -16.08
C SER A 44 -17.50 -16.68 -15.24
N GLN A 45 -16.56 -15.82 -15.62
CA GLN A 45 -15.57 -15.27 -14.68
C GLN A 45 -16.30 -14.43 -13.62
N GLN A 46 -15.99 -14.61 -12.33
CA GLN A 46 -16.44 -13.65 -11.32
C GLN A 46 -15.40 -13.45 -10.21
N GLN A 47 -15.13 -12.18 -9.93
CA GLN A 47 -14.18 -11.71 -8.93
C GLN A 47 -14.66 -12.07 -7.51
N GLN A 48 -13.86 -12.80 -6.73
CA GLN A 48 -14.08 -12.88 -5.29
C GLN A 48 -13.53 -11.64 -4.59
N ARG A 49 -14.44 -10.70 -4.31
CA ARG A 49 -14.21 -9.64 -3.32
C ARG A 49 -14.05 -10.26 -1.93
N ARG A 50 -12.88 -10.11 -1.31
CA ARG A 50 -12.70 -10.40 0.12
C ARG A 50 -13.54 -9.42 0.96
N ARG A 51 -14.65 -9.90 1.52
CA ARG A 51 -15.24 -9.34 2.75
C ARG A 51 -14.80 -10.23 3.90
N GLY A 52 -14.11 -9.66 4.89
CA GLY A 52 -13.81 -10.39 6.12
C GLY A 52 -15.08 -10.58 6.94
N SER A 53 -15.41 -11.83 7.26
CA SER A 53 -16.33 -12.12 8.36
C SER A 53 -15.53 -12.07 9.67
N ALA A 54 -16.05 -11.36 10.67
CA ALA A 54 -15.41 -11.27 11.96
C ALA A 54 -15.51 -12.60 12.71
N ARG A 55 -14.47 -12.98 13.45
CA ARG A 55 -14.55 -14.10 14.41
C ARG A 55 -15.49 -13.71 15.55
N PRO A 56 -16.40 -14.61 15.99
CA PRO A 56 -16.99 -14.53 17.32
C PRO A 56 -15.91 -14.66 18.40
N SER A 57 -16.21 -14.16 19.60
CA SER A 57 -15.38 -14.41 20.79
C SER A 57 -15.25 -15.92 21.03
N MET A 58 -14.08 -16.37 21.49
CA MET A 58 -13.98 -17.69 22.14
C MET A 58 -14.76 -17.59 23.45
N ASP A 59 -15.84 -18.35 23.56
CA ASP A 59 -16.67 -18.40 24.75
C ASP A 59 -16.09 -19.35 25.81
N ALA A 60 -16.59 -19.25 27.04
CA ALA A 60 -16.02 -19.93 28.22
C ALA A 60 -15.95 -21.48 28.13
N ASP A 61 -16.63 -22.08 27.16
CA ASP A 61 -16.71 -23.53 26.93
C ASP A 61 -15.37 -24.19 26.59
N GLU A 62 -14.40 -23.47 26.03
CA GLU A 62 -13.06 -24.05 25.76
C GLU A 62 -12.21 -24.20 27.01
N PHE A 63 -12.46 -23.43 28.08
CA PHE A 63 -11.77 -23.61 29.36
C PHE A 63 -12.30 -24.84 30.12
N MET A 64 -13.62 -25.08 30.06
CA MET A 64 -14.25 -26.25 30.70
C MET A 64 -13.84 -27.58 30.05
N ASN A 65 -13.62 -27.59 28.73
CA ASN A 65 -13.19 -28.76 27.95
C ASN A 65 -11.74 -29.22 28.23
N LEU A 66 -10.94 -28.45 28.97
CA LEU A 66 -9.53 -28.78 29.27
C LEU A 66 -9.34 -29.38 30.68
N LEU A 67 -10.27 -29.16 31.61
CA LEU A 67 -10.18 -29.63 33.00
C LEU A 67 -11.02 -30.88 33.29
N HIS A 68 -12.04 -31.15 32.47
CA HIS A 68 -12.74 -32.43 32.46
C HIS A 68 -12.55 -33.04 31.07
N GLY A 69 -12.35 -34.36 31.00
CA GLY A 69 -12.03 -35.06 29.75
C GLY A 69 -12.98 -34.62 28.63
N SER A 70 -12.39 -34.17 27.52
CA SER A 70 -13.03 -33.51 26.38
C SER A 70 -14.43 -34.06 26.11
N ASP A 71 -15.42 -33.16 25.94
CA ASP A 71 -16.79 -33.57 25.64
C ASP A 71 -16.80 -34.68 24.56
N PRO A 72 -17.30 -35.90 24.86
CA PRO A 72 -17.22 -37.02 23.95
C PRO A 72 -17.97 -36.73 22.64
N VAL A 73 -18.98 -35.87 22.66
CA VAL A 73 -19.67 -35.40 21.45
C VAL A 73 -18.75 -34.52 20.60
N LYS A 74 -18.02 -33.58 21.22
CA LYS A 74 -17.01 -32.74 20.54
C LYS A 74 -15.84 -33.57 19.97
N VAL A 75 -15.42 -34.64 20.66
CA VAL A 75 -14.37 -35.55 20.14
C VAL A 75 -14.87 -36.34 18.94
N GLU A 76 -16.06 -36.95 19.01
CA GLU A 76 -16.61 -37.72 17.88
C GLU A 76 -16.95 -36.80 16.69
N LEU A 77 -17.41 -35.56 16.94
CA LEU A 77 -17.64 -34.58 15.87
C LEU A 77 -16.34 -34.20 15.15
N ASN A 78 -15.22 -34.04 15.87
CA ASN A 78 -13.90 -33.86 15.25
C ASN A 78 -13.42 -35.12 14.50
N ARG A 79 -13.75 -36.32 15.01
CA ARG A 79 -13.45 -37.60 14.33
C ARG A 79 -14.17 -37.67 12.99
N LEU A 80 -15.48 -37.42 12.99
CA LEU A 80 -16.34 -37.40 11.81
C LEU A 80 -15.98 -36.27 10.84
N GLU A 81 -15.59 -35.08 11.32
CA GLU A 81 -15.14 -34.00 10.44
C GLU A 81 -13.85 -34.36 9.70
N ASN A 82 -12.88 -34.99 10.38
CA ASN A 82 -11.67 -35.50 9.73
C ASN A 82 -12.00 -36.65 8.76
N GLU A 83 -12.88 -37.58 9.16
CA GLU A 83 -13.34 -38.69 8.30
C GLU A 83 -14.02 -38.16 7.02
N VAL A 84 -14.83 -37.10 7.11
CA VAL A 84 -15.41 -36.42 5.94
C VAL A 84 -14.33 -35.77 5.06
N ARG A 85 -13.36 -35.06 5.64
CA ARG A 85 -12.25 -34.44 4.87
C ARG A 85 -11.37 -35.48 4.16
N ASP A 86 -11.16 -36.63 4.79
CA ASP A 86 -10.41 -37.73 4.20
C ASP A 86 -11.22 -38.43 3.10
N LYS A 87 -12.54 -38.59 3.28
CA LYS A 87 -13.45 -39.06 2.21
C LYS A 87 -13.57 -38.09 1.04
N ASP A 88 -13.52 -36.78 1.29
CA ASP A 88 -13.44 -35.76 0.23
C ASP A 88 -12.11 -35.85 -0.55
N ARG A 89 -11.01 -36.20 0.12
CA ARG A 89 -9.72 -36.46 -0.55
C ARG A 89 -9.76 -37.74 -1.38
N GLU A 90 -10.21 -38.85 -0.82
CA GLU A 90 -10.42 -40.12 -1.55
C GLU A 90 -11.33 -39.93 -2.77
N LEU A 91 -12.41 -39.15 -2.64
CA LEU A 91 -13.30 -38.81 -3.74
C LEU A 91 -12.59 -37.98 -4.82
N GLY A 92 -11.74 -37.04 -4.43
CA GLY A 92 -10.90 -36.26 -5.35
C GLY A 92 -9.89 -37.12 -6.12
N GLU A 93 -9.25 -38.07 -5.42
CA GLU A 93 -8.30 -39.04 -5.99
C GLU A 93 -9.01 -40.00 -6.97
N ALA A 94 -10.15 -40.59 -6.57
CA ALA A 94 -10.97 -41.42 -7.45
C ALA A 94 -11.48 -40.64 -8.69
N GLN A 95 -11.83 -39.37 -8.55
CA GLN A 95 -12.19 -38.51 -9.70
C GLN A 95 -11.00 -38.20 -10.62
N ALA A 96 -9.78 -38.15 -10.10
CA ALA A 96 -8.57 -38.01 -10.91
C ALA A 96 -8.26 -39.32 -11.65
N GLU A 97 -8.36 -40.47 -10.96
CA GLU A 97 -8.20 -41.79 -11.55
C GLU A 97 -9.22 -42.06 -12.66
N ILE A 98 -10.51 -41.77 -12.45
CA ILE A 98 -11.55 -41.87 -13.49
C ILE A 98 -11.21 -41.03 -14.73
N LYS A 99 -10.61 -39.84 -14.56
CA LYS A 99 -10.17 -39.01 -15.70
C LYS A 99 -8.97 -39.63 -16.41
N ALA A 100 -7.99 -40.16 -15.68
CA ALA A 100 -6.83 -40.84 -16.25
C ALA A 100 -7.23 -42.11 -17.01
N LEU A 101 -8.11 -42.94 -16.42
CA LEU A 101 -8.65 -44.15 -17.05
C LEU A 101 -9.42 -43.82 -18.34
N ARG A 102 -10.27 -42.78 -18.35
CA ARG A 102 -10.98 -42.33 -19.57
C ARG A 102 -10.03 -41.83 -20.68
N LEU A 103 -8.87 -41.27 -20.34
CA LEU A 103 -7.86 -40.90 -21.33
C LEU A 103 -7.11 -42.12 -21.85
N SER A 104 -6.76 -43.07 -20.97
CA SER A 104 -6.17 -44.37 -21.36
C SER A 104 -7.12 -45.21 -22.23
N GLU A 105 -8.41 -45.17 -21.92
CA GLU A 105 -9.47 -45.83 -22.67
C GLU A 105 -9.56 -45.29 -24.10
N ARG A 106 -9.62 -43.97 -24.29
CA ARG A 106 -9.57 -43.37 -25.64
C ARG A 106 -8.32 -43.68 -26.44
N LEU A 107 -7.16 -43.80 -25.78
CA LEU A 107 -5.92 -44.21 -26.45
C LEU A 107 -5.98 -45.68 -26.89
N ARG A 108 -6.62 -46.56 -26.11
CA ARG A 108 -6.88 -47.95 -26.50
C ARG A 108 -7.94 -48.05 -27.60
N GLU A 109 -9.02 -47.27 -27.53
CA GLU A 109 -10.05 -47.19 -28.57
C GLU A 109 -9.41 -46.80 -29.92
N LYS A 110 -8.60 -45.73 -29.95
CA LYS A 110 -7.88 -45.30 -31.16
C LYS A 110 -6.93 -46.37 -31.71
N ALA A 111 -6.21 -47.09 -30.85
CA ALA A 111 -5.35 -48.19 -31.29
C ALA A 111 -6.15 -49.37 -31.86
N VAL A 112 -7.37 -49.62 -31.35
CA VAL A 112 -8.29 -50.63 -31.91
C VAL A 112 -8.88 -50.17 -33.25
N GLU A 113 -9.20 -48.89 -33.41
CA GLU A 113 -9.62 -48.30 -34.69
C GLU A 113 -8.51 -48.45 -35.75
N GLU A 114 -7.27 -48.07 -35.43
CA GLU A 114 -6.10 -48.19 -36.32
C GLU A 114 -5.85 -49.65 -36.75
N LEU A 115 -5.86 -50.60 -35.81
CA LEU A 115 -5.72 -52.03 -36.11
C LEU A 115 -6.91 -52.60 -36.92
N SER A 116 -8.11 -52.07 -36.72
CA SER A 116 -9.30 -52.49 -37.49
C SER A 116 -9.23 -52.01 -38.93
N GLU A 117 -8.71 -50.79 -39.17
CA GLU A 117 -8.43 -50.32 -40.53
C GLU A 117 -7.33 -51.12 -41.23
N GLU A 118 -6.26 -51.48 -40.53
CA GLU A 118 -5.21 -52.34 -41.09
C GLU A 118 -5.74 -53.73 -41.45
N LEU A 119 -6.56 -54.33 -40.58
CA LEU A 119 -7.23 -55.61 -40.85
C LEU A 119 -8.11 -55.54 -42.09
N ALA A 120 -8.93 -54.48 -42.23
CA ALA A 120 -9.78 -54.28 -43.40
C ALA A 120 -8.95 -54.14 -44.71
N LYS A 121 -7.84 -53.39 -44.66
CA LYS A 121 -6.90 -53.23 -45.80
C LYS A 121 -6.23 -54.56 -46.19
N VAL A 122 -5.98 -55.46 -45.22
CA VAL A 122 -5.43 -56.81 -45.47
C VAL A 122 -6.50 -57.75 -46.03
N GLU A 123 -7.73 -57.68 -45.52
CA GLU A 123 -8.85 -58.48 -46.01
C GLU A 123 -9.24 -58.14 -47.46
N GLU A 124 -9.20 -56.85 -47.84
CA GLU A 124 -9.39 -56.42 -49.22
C GLU A 124 -8.30 -56.97 -50.15
N LYS A 125 -7.02 -56.87 -49.74
CA LYS A 125 -5.90 -57.46 -50.49
C LYS A 125 -6.05 -58.97 -50.65
N LEU A 126 -6.50 -59.67 -49.61
CA LEU A 126 -6.75 -61.11 -49.68
C LEU A 126 -7.81 -61.43 -50.75
N LYS A 127 -8.97 -60.78 -50.71
CA LYS A 127 -10.06 -60.96 -51.71
C LYS A 127 -9.60 -60.66 -53.15
N LEU A 128 -8.75 -59.65 -53.34
CA LEU A 128 -8.14 -59.36 -54.64
C LEU A 128 -7.18 -60.48 -55.11
N THR A 129 -6.39 -61.06 -54.20
CA THR A 129 -5.54 -62.22 -54.55
C THR A 129 -6.36 -63.48 -54.82
N GLU A 130 -7.42 -63.75 -54.05
CA GLU A 130 -8.31 -64.91 -54.22
C GLU A 130 -9.03 -64.88 -55.58
N SER A 131 -9.63 -63.74 -55.94
CA SER A 131 -10.28 -63.54 -57.24
C SER A 131 -9.30 -63.62 -58.42
N THR A 132 -8.05 -63.16 -58.23
CA THR A 132 -6.97 -63.33 -59.23
C THR A 132 -6.61 -64.82 -59.41
N LEU A 133 -6.49 -65.58 -58.33
CA LEU A 133 -6.23 -67.03 -58.37
C LEU A 133 -7.39 -67.81 -58.99
N GLU A 134 -8.63 -67.46 -58.67
CA GLU A 134 -9.83 -68.05 -59.29
C GLU A 134 -9.85 -67.80 -60.80
N THR A 135 -9.58 -66.57 -61.23
CA THR A 135 -9.46 -66.21 -62.66
C THR A 135 -8.38 -67.04 -63.36
N LYS A 136 -7.21 -67.22 -62.74
CA LYS A 136 -6.12 -68.04 -63.29
C LYS A 136 -6.48 -69.53 -63.36
N ASN A 137 -7.21 -70.06 -62.39
CA ASN A 137 -7.70 -71.44 -62.43
C ASN A 137 -8.71 -71.67 -63.57
N LEU A 138 -9.61 -70.70 -63.81
CA LEU A 138 -10.55 -70.75 -64.95
C LEU A 138 -9.81 -70.68 -66.30
N GLU A 139 -8.79 -69.83 -66.41
CA GLU A 139 -7.92 -69.73 -67.59
C GLU A 139 -7.17 -71.04 -67.87
N ILE A 140 -6.57 -71.67 -66.85
CA ILE A 140 -5.90 -72.97 -66.96
C ILE A 140 -6.87 -74.06 -67.45
N LYS A 141 -8.10 -74.08 -66.93
CA LYS A 141 -9.13 -75.04 -67.37
C LYS A 141 -9.49 -74.84 -68.85
N LYS A 142 -9.71 -73.58 -69.27
CA LYS A 142 -9.98 -73.21 -70.66
C LYS A 142 -8.86 -73.65 -71.60
N ILE A 143 -7.60 -73.32 -71.28
CA ILE A 143 -6.42 -73.71 -72.09
C ILE A 143 -6.30 -75.25 -72.19
N ASN A 144 -6.61 -75.99 -71.13
CA ASN A 144 -6.58 -77.45 -71.15
C ASN A 144 -7.65 -78.05 -72.08
N ASP A 145 -8.86 -77.51 -72.06
CA ASP A 145 -9.95 -77.98 -72.93
C ASP A 145 -9.74 -77.54 -74.39
N GLU A 146 -9.22 -76.34 -74.64
CA GLU A 146 -8.75 -75.88 -75.96
C GLU A 146 -7.60 -76.73 -76.51
N LYS A 147 -6.65 -77.14 -75.67
CA LYS A 147 -5.56 -78.06 -76.05
C LYS A 147 -6.11 -79.42 -76.50
N LYS A 148 -7.09 -79.99 -75.79
CA LYS A 148 -7.75 -81.24 -76.19
C LYS A 148 -8.48 -81.08 -77.52
N ALA A 149 -9.21 -79.98 -77.70
CA ALA A 149 -9.92 -79.68 -78.95
C ALA A 149 -8.95 -79.49 -80.13
N SER A 150 -7.85 -78.76 -79.93
CA SER A 150 -6.80 -78.55 -80.93
C SER A 150 -6.14 -79.87 -81.35
N MET A 151 -5.81 -80.75 -80.39
CA MET A 151 -5.28 -82.08 -80.68
C MET A 151 -6.26 -82.93 -81.51
N ALA A 152 -7.56 -82.91 -81.17
CA ALA A 152 -8.59 -83.62 -81.93
C ALA A 152 -8.75 -83.05 -83.36
N ALA A 153 -8.75 -81.71 -83.49
CA ALA A 153 -8.80 -81.02 -84.79
C ALA A 153 -7.56 -81.33 -85.65
N GLN A 154 -6.37 -81.42 -85.06
CA GLN A 154 -5.14 -81.80 -85.75
C GLN A 154 -5.27 -83.21 -86.35
N PHE A 155 -5.68 -84.21 -85.58
CA PHE A 155 -5.90 -85.58 -86.10
C PHE A 155 -6.96 -85.62 -87.20
N ALA A 156 -8.03 -84.83 -87.09
CA ALA A 156 -9.08 -84.73 -88.12
C ALA A 156 -8.58 -84.06 -89.43
N ALA A 157 -7.77 -83.01 -89.32
CA ALA A 157 -7.14 -82.34 -90.46
C ALA A 157 -6.14 -83.27 -91.17
N GLU A 158 -5.31 -83.99 -90.41
CA GLU A 158 -4.33 -84.96 -90.93
C GLU A 158 -5.02 -86.12 -91.68
N ALA A 159 -6.13 -86.63 -91.15
CA ALA A 159 -6.98 -87.61 -91.82
C ALA A 159 -7.71 -87.06 -93.06
N THR A 160 -7.86 -85.74 -93.17
CA THR A 160 -8.47 -85.08 -94.34
C THR A 160 -7.44 -84.83 -95.43
N LEU A 161 -6.22 -84.38 -95.08
CA LEU A 161 -5.10 -84.27 -96.01
C LEU A 161 -4.75 -85.62 -96.65
N ARG A 162 -4.74 -86.72 -95.88
CA ARG A 162 -4.56 -88.07 -96.44
C ARG A 162 -5.65 -88.47 -97.45
N ARG A 163 -6.87 -87.97 -97.30
CA ARG A 163 -7.98 -88.21 -98.26
C ARG A 163 -7.89 -87.33 -99.49
N VAL A 164 -7.55 -86.05 -99.34
CA VAL A 164 -7.41 -85.10 -100.47
C VAL A 164 -6.23 -85.48 -101.36
N HIS A 165 -5.07 -85.83 -100.78
CA HIS A 165 -3.92 -86.32 -101.56
C HIS A 165 -4.21 -87.62 -102.35
N ALA A 166 -5.18 -88.42 -101.92
CA ALA A 166 -5.62 -89.61 -102.66
C ALA A 166 -6.65 -89.29 -103.76
N ALA A 167 -7.34 -88.15 -103.67
CA ALA A 167 -8.38 -87.71 -104.61
C ALA A 167 -7.85 -86.79 -105.72
N GLN A 168 -6.69 -86.15 -105.54
CA GLN A 168 -6.06 -85.28 -106.55
C GLN A 168 -5.17 -86.08 -107.52
N LYS A 169 -5.80 -86.92 -108.34
CA LYS A 169 -5.23 -87.38 -109.60
C LYS A 169 -6.05 -86.84 -110.78
N ASP A 170 -5.35 -86.01 -111.54
CA ASP A 170 -5.54 -85.66 -112.94
C ASP A 170 -6.63 -84.63 -113.34
N ASP A 171 -6.18 -83.73 -114.21
CA ASP A 171 -6.84 -82.97 -115.29
C ASP A 171 -8.04 -82.02 -114.99
N ASP A 172 -7.70 -80.74 -114.76
CA ASP A 172 -8.01 -79.61 -115.69
C ASP A 172 -7.39 -78.30 -115.13
N MET A 173 -6.06 -78.28 -115.01
CA MET A 173 -5.33 -77.14 -114.43
C MET A 173 -4.94 -76.14 -115.53
N PRO A 174 -5.32 -74.85 -115.45
CA PRO A 174 -4.77 -73.81 -116.31
C PRO A 174 -3.22 -73.77 -116.25
N PRO A 175 -2.53 -73.24 -117.29
CA PRO A 175 -1.09 -73.06 -117.26
C PRO A 175 -0.65 -72.38 -115.97
N ILE A 176 0.29 -73.01 -115.27
CA ILE A 176 0.59 -72.71 -113.86
C ILE A 176 0.98 -71.23 -113.68
N GLU A 177 1.70 -70.65 -114.65
CA GLU A 177 2.09 -69.24 -114.68
C GLU A 177 0.90 -68.27 -114.67
N ALA A 178 -0.23 -68.62 -115.30
CA ALA A 178 -1.41 -67.75 -115.36
C ALA A 178 -2.15 -67.66 -114.01
N ILE A 179 -2.01 -68.69 -113.16
CA ILE A 179 -2.51 -68.71 -111.79
C ILE A 179 -1.48 -68.10 -110.83
N LEU A 180 -0.18 -68.37 -111.04
CA LEU A 180 0.90 -67.87 -110.20
C LEU A 180 1.07 -66.35 -110.31
N ALA A 181 1.06 -65.75 -111.51
CA ALA A 181 1.45 -64.35 -111.67
C ALA A 181 0.63 -63.34 -110.82
N PRO A 182 -0.71 -63.44 -110.70
CA PRO A 182 -1.49 -62.62 -109.77
C PRO A 182 -1.11 -62.88 -108.30
N LEU A 183 -0.96 -64.16 -107.91
CA LEU A 183 -0.59 -64.55 -106.55
C LEU A 183 0.83 -64.08 -106.18
N GLU A 184 1.77 -64.08 -107.12
CA GLU A 184 3.12 -63.53 -106.95
C GLU A 184 3.10 -62.01 -106.77
N ALA A 185 2.22 -61.30 -107.48
CA ALA A 185 2.03 -59.86 -107.32
C ALA A 185 1.40 -59.51 -105.97
N GLU A 186 0.35 -60.24 -105.55
CA GLU A 186 -0.27 -60.10 -104.23
C GLU A 186 0.72 -60.43 -103.10
N LEU A 187 1.50 -61.51 -103.24
CA LEU A 187 2.53 -61.91 -102.29
C LEU A 187 3.66 -60.88 -102.22
N LYS A 188 3.98 -60.19 -103.33
CA LYS A 188 4.93 -59.06 -103.34
C LYS A 188 4.38 -57.83 -102.63
N LEU A 189 3.08 -57.52 -102.80
CA LEU A 189 2.42 -56.44 -102.06
C LEU A 189 2.33 -56.75 -100.57
N ALA A 190 1.91 -57.95 -100.19
CA ALA A 190 1.88 -58.42 -98.80
C ALA A 190 3.27 -58.36 -98.14
N ARG A 191 4.35 -58.71 -98.86
CA ARG A 191 5.73 -58.53 -98.37
C ARG A 191 6.10 -57.06 -98.14
N GLN A 192 5.65 -56.14 -99.00
CA GLN A 192 5.87 -54.71 -98.81
C GLN A 192 5.06 -54.14 -97.63
N GLU A 193 3.83 -54.61 -97.43
CA GLU A 193 3.00 -54.27 -96.28
C GLU A 193 3.59 -54.77 -94.97
N ILE A 194 4.04 -56.04 -94.93
CA ILE A 194 4.78 -56.61 -93.78
C ILE A 194 6.02 -55.77 -93.46
N ALA A 195 6.78 -55.32 -94.46
CA ALA A 195 7.95 -54.47 -94.24
C ALA A 195 7.58 -53.11 -93.62
N LYS A 196 6.50 -52.46 -94.08
CA LYS A 196 5.98 -51.22 -93.47
C LYS A 196 5.55 -51.45 -92.03
N LEU A 197 4.73 -52.48 -91.78
CA LEU A 197 4.27 -52.84 -90.44
C LEU A 197 5.42 -53.19 -89.47
N GLN A 198 6.52 -53.75 -89.98
CA GLN A 198 7.74 -53.97 -89.19
C GLN A 198 8.43 -52.66 -88.81
N ASP A 199 8.48 -51.67 -89.70
CA ASP A 199 9.08 -50.36 -89.39
C ASP A 199 8.17 -49.51 -88.48
N ASP A 200 6.85 -49.59 -88.65
CA ASP A 200 5.88 -48.98 -87.74
C ASP A 200 5.97 -49.59 -86.33
N ASN A 201 6.11 -50.91 -86.19
CA ASN A 201 6.37 -51.55 -84.89
C ASN A 201 7.68 -51.05 -84.25
N LYS A 202 8.77 -50.92 -85.01
CA LYS A 202 10.02 -50.34 -84.49
C LYS A 202 9.85 -48.88 -84.08
N ALA A 203 8.98 -48.12 -84.73
CA ALA A 203 8.66 -46.74 -84.36
C ALA A 203 7.83 -46.70 -83.05
N LEU A 204 6.85 -47.59 -82.91
CA LEU A 204 6.09 -47.77 -81.67
C LEU A 204 6.98 -48.19 -80.50
N ASP A 205 7.91 -49.13 -80.68
CA ASP A 205 8.88 -49.53 -79.64
C ASP A 205 9.73 -48.35 -79.14
N ARG A 206 10.22 -47.51 -80.07
CA ARG A 206 10.98 -46.29 -79.74
C ARG A 206 10.13 -45.27 -78.99
N LEU A 207 8.88 -45.08 -79.43
CA LEU A 207 7.94 -44.17 -78.77
C LEU A 207 7.58 -44.66 -77.35
N THR A 208 7.37 -45.96 -77.16
CA THR A 208 7.10 -46.57 -75.87
C THR A 208 8.28 -46.36 -74.91
N LYS A 209 9.51 -46.70 -75.32
CA LYS A 209 10.73 -46.45 -74.52
C LYS A 209 10.93 -44.97 -74.19
N SER A 210 10.62 -44.07 -75.13
CA SER A 210 10.68 -42.63 -74.89
C SER A 210 9.65 -42.16 -73.85
N LYS A 211 8.42 -42.71 -73.87
CA LYS A 211 7.38 -42.43 -72.87
C LYS A 211 7.72 -43.02 -71.50
N GLU A 212 8.26 -44.23 -71.45
CA GLU A 212 8.75 -44.86 -70.20
C GLU A 212 9.85 -44.02 -69.55
N ALA A 213 10.84 -43.55 -70.34
CA ALA A 213 11.89 -42.66 -69.84
C ALA A 213 11.34 -41.32 -69.31
N ALA A 214 10.36 -40.74 -70.01
CA ALA A 214 9.70 -39.51 -69.57
C ALA A 214 8.86 -39.70 -68.29
N LEU A 215 8.19 -40.85 -68.14
CA LEU A 215 7.44 -41.21 -66.93
C LEU A 215 8.38 -41.38 -65.73
N LEU A 216 9.51 -42.06 -65.89
CA LEU A 216 10.51 -42.22 -64.82
C LEU A 216 11.10 -40.87 -64.37
N GLU A 217 11.29 -39.91 -65.30
CA GLU A 217 11.79 -38.58 -64.94
C GLU A 217 10.72 -37.70 -64.27
N ALA A 218 9.45 -37.83 -64.69
CA ALA A 218 8.33 -37.22 -63.99
C ALA A 218 8.19 -37.80 -62.55
N GLU A 219 8.37 -39.10 -62.39
CA GLU A 219 8.33 -39.77 -61.08
C GLU A 219 9.44 -39.25 -60.15
N ARG A 220 10.70 -39.16 -60.62
CA ARG A 220 11.81 -38.53 -59.86
C ARG A 220 11.48 -37.10 -59.46
N THR A 221 10.90 -36.32 -60.37
CA THR A 221 10.49 -34.93 -60.11
C THR A 221 9.44 -34.86 -59.00
N VAL A 222 8.45 -35.76 -59.01
CA VAL A 222 7.43 -35.87 -57.95
C VAL A 222 8.05 -36.31 -56.62
N GLN A 223 8.94 -37.31 -56.60
CA GLN A 223 9.63 -37.74 -55.39
C GLN A 223 10.46 -36.60 -54.76
N VAL A 224 11.18 -35.81 -55.56
CA VAL A 224 11.92 -34.63 -55.11
C VAL A 224 10.97 -33.53 -54.60
N ALA A 225 9.81 -33.34 -55.23
CA ALA A 225 8.81 -32.38 -54.76
C ALA A 225 8.19 -32.79 -53.42
N LEU A 226 7.88 -34.09 -53.23
CA LEU A 226 7.36 -34.64 -51.97
C LEU A 226 8.37 -34.51 -50.83
N ALA A 227 9.66 -34.81 -51.07
CA ALA A 227 10.71 -34.61 -50.08
C ALA A 227 10.85 -33.13 -49.66
N LYS A 228 10.73 -32.20 -50.61
CA LYS A 228 10.72 -30.75 -50.32
C LYS A 228 9.47 -30.32 -49.54
N ALA A 229 8.30 -30.86 -49.86
CA ALA A 229 7.05 -30.60 -49.13
C ALA A 229 7.17 -31.04 -47.65
N SER A 230 7.63 -32.27 -47.40
CA SER A 230 7.88 -32.78 -46.05
C SER A 230 8.84 -31.89 -45.25
N MET A 231 9.91 -31.40 -45.87
CA MET A 231 10.85 -30.49 -45.20
C MET A 231 10.21 -29.12 -44.88
N VAL A 232 9.28 -28.63 -45.73
CA VAL A 232 8.52 -27.42 -45.45
C VAL A 232 7.57 -27.63 -44.27
N ASP A 233 6.90 -28.78 -44.18
CA ASP A 233 6.01 -29.12 -43.07
C ASP A 233 6.79 -29.22 -41.74
N ASP A 234 7.97 -29.85 -41.73
CA ASP A 234 8.87 -29.89 -40.57
C ASP A 234 9.31 -28.47 -40.12
N LEU A 235 9.61 -27.59 -41.07
CA LEU A 235 9.95 -26.19 -40.79
C LEU A 235 8.75 -25.38 -40.30
N GLN A 236 7.53 -25.66 -40.77
CA GLN A 236 6.31 -25.05 -40.26
C GLN A 236 6.04 -25.47 -38.82
N ASN A 237 6.15 -26.77 -38.51
CA ASN A 237 6.03 -27.30 -37.15
C ASN A 237 7.04 -26.65 -36.21
N LYS A 238 8.32 -26.58 -36.62
CA LYS A 238 9.37 -25.90 -35.85
C LYS A 238 9.10 -24.40 -35.64
N ASN A 239 8.57 -23.70 -36.65
CA ASN A 239 8.17 -22.30 -36.51
C ASN A 239 7.00 -22.13 -35.52
N GLN A 240 6.01 -23.03 -35.52
CA GLN A 240 4.92 -23.00 -34.54
C GLN A 240 5.44 -23.18 -33.11
N ASP A 241 6.40 -24.08 -32.89
CA ASP A 241 6.98 -24.29 -31.56
C ASP A 241 7.88 -23.12 -31.12
N LEU A 242 8.61 -22.48 -32.04
CA LEU A 242 9.34 -21.24 -31.76
C LEU A 242 8.39 -20.08 -31.41
N MET A 243 7.23 -19.96 -32.07
CA MET A 243 6.21 -18.97 -31.69
C MET A 243 5.69 -19.21 -30.26
N LYS A 244 5.36 -20.46 -29.89
CA LYS A 244 4.97 -20.83 -28.51
C LYS A 244 6.06 -20.48 -27.49
N GLN A 245 7.33 -20.73 -27.81
CA GLN A 245 8.46 -20.35 -26.95
C GLN A 245 8.58 -18.83 -26.78
N ILE A 246 8.38 -18.06 -27.85
CA ILE A 246 8.36 -16.58 -27.80
C ILE A 246 7.22 -16.09 -26.90
N GLU A 247 6.01 -16.65 -27.01
CA GLU A 247 4.87 -16.31 -26.15
C GLU A 247 5.15 -16.62 -24.67
N ILE A 248 5.75 -17.78 -24.36
CA ILE A 248 6.15 -18.15 -23.00
C ILE A 248 7.17 -17.14 -22.46
N CYS A 249 8.25 -16.86 -23.20
CA CYS A 249 9.27 -15.87 -22.82
C CYS A 249 8.67 -14.47 -22.62
N GLN A 250 7.64 -14.08 -23.37
CA GLN A 250 6.96 -12.80 -23.19
C GLN A 250 6.14 -12.73 -21.89
N GLU A 251 5.38 -13.78 -21.54
CA GLU A 251 4.64 -13.79 -20.26
C GLU A 251 5.59 -13.96 -19.07
N GLU A 252 6.69 -14.73 -19.19
CA GLU A 252 7.74 -14.81 -18.18
C GLU A 252 8.35 -13.43 -17.88
N ASN A 253 8.75 -12.69 -18.91
CA ASN A 253 9.24 -11.33 -18.76
C ASN A 253 8.21 -10.43 -18.07
N LYS A 254 6.93 -10.52 -18.45
CA LYS A 254 5.81 -9.78 -17.86
C LYS A 254 5.52 -10.17 -16.40
N ILE A 255 5.82 -11.41 -15.98
CA ILE A 255 5.78 -11.84 -14.58
C ILE A 255 6.98 -11.27 -13.80
N LEU A 256 8.19 -11.35 -14.37
CA LEU A 256 9.40 -10.75 -13.79
C LEU A 256 9.23 -9.24 -13.57
N ASP A 257 8.64 -8.54 -14.54
CA ASP A 257 8.34 -7.10 -14.50
C ASP A 257 7.38 -6.73 -13.35
N LYS A 258 6.33 -7.54 -13.14
CA LYS A 258 5.38 -7.36 -12.02
C LYS A 258 6.09 -7.60 -10.68
N MET A 259 6.90 -8.65 -10.59
CA MET A 259 7.66 -9.03 -9.38
C MET A 259 8.73 -7.98 -9.04
N HIS A 260 9.42 -7.41 -10.04
CA HIS A 260 10.37 -6.32 -9.84
C HIS A 260 9.67 -5.05 -9.34
N ARG A 261 8.55 -4.63 -9.96
CA ARG A 261 7.74 -3.49 -9.48
C ARG A 261 7.25 -3.67 -8.05
N GLN A 262 6.83 -4.89 -7.66
CA GLN A 262 6.45 -5.21 -6.28
C GLN A 262 7.62 -5.05 -5.31
N LYS A 263 8.80 -5.61 -5.63
CA LYS A 263 10.01 -5.47 -4.80
C LYS A 263 10.46 -4.01 -4.66
N VAL A 264 10.36 -3.20 -5.72
CA VAL A 264 10.65 -1.75 -5.64
C VAL A 264 9.68 -1.06 -4.67
N ALA A 265 8.37 -1.32 -4.77
CA ALA A 265 7.39 -0.75 -3.83
C ALA A 265 7.60 -1.21 -2.37
N GLU A 266 8.05 -2.45 -2.14
CA GLU A 266 8.44 -2.93 -0.82
C GLU A 266 9.69 -2.20 -0.28
N VAL A 267 10.71 -1.99 -1.12
CA VAL A 267 11.92 -1.22 -0.77
C VAL A 267 11.58 0.25 -0.48
N GLU A 268 10.69 0.88 -1.27
CA GLU A 268 10.20 2.24 -1.02
C GLU A 268 9.49 2.34 0.33
N LYS A 269 8.61 1.38 0.65
CA LYS A 269 7.92 1.30 1.94
C LYS A 269 8.90 1.10 3.10
N LEU A 270 9.90 0.22 2.97
CA LEU A 270 10.93 0.05 3.99
C LEU A 270 11.74 1.33 4.19
N SER A 271 12.13 1.98 3.10
CA SER A 271 12.84 3.27 3.12
C SER A 271 12.04 4.39 3.78
N GLN A 272 10.71 4.39 3.62
CA GLN A 272 9.81 5.28 4.35
C GLN A 272 9.82 4.98 5.86
N THR A 273 9.72 3.71 6.26
CA THR A 273 9.79 3.35 7.70
C THR A 273 11.15 3.62 8.34
N VAL A 274 12.25 3.56 7.58
CA VAL A 274 13.57 3.94 8.06
C VAL A 274 13.61 5.44 8.37
N ARG A 275 13.13 6.30 7.46
CA ARG A 275 13.06 7.75 7.69
C ARG A 275 12.18 8.13 8.87
N GLU A 276 11.03 7.46 9.05
CA GLU A 276 10.16 7.66 10.22
C GLU A 276 10.85 7.27 11.55
N LEU A 277 11.68 6.21 11.53
CA LEU A 277 12.48 5.82 12.69
C LEU A 277 13.64 6.78 12.96
N GLU A 278 14.28 7.32 11.92
CA GLU A 278 15.33 8.35 12.03
C GLU A 278 14.76 9.63 12.66
N GLU A 279 13.60 10.11 12.20
CA GLU A 279 12.88 11.23 12.81
C GLU A 279 12.51 10.97 14.27
N ALA A 280 12.02 9.77 14.60
CA ALA A 280 11.70 9.38 15.97
C ALA A 280 12.96 9.33 16.88
N VAL A 281 14.11 8.89 16.36
CA VAL A 281 15.39 8.89 17.08
C VAL A 281 15.87 10.33 17.32
N LEU A 282 15.78 11.22 16.33
CA LEU A 282 16.12 12.63 16.49
C LEU A 282 15.23 13.32 17.55
N ALA A 283 13.91 13.08 17.50
CA ALA A 283 12.97 13.57 18.49
C ALA A 283 13.25 13.01 19.91
N GLY A 284 13.59 11.72 19.99
CA GLY A 284 14.03 11.07 21.24
C GLY A 284 15.32 11.68 21.81
N GLY A 285 16.29 12.01 20.96
CA GLY A 285 17.51 12.72 21.34
C GLY A 285 17.23 14.12 21.90
N ALA A 286 16.32 14.88 21.26
CA ALA A 286 15.88 16.19 21.75
C ALA A 286 15.16 16.08 23.12
N ALA A 287 14.28 15.10 23.30
CA ALA A 287 13.63 14.84 24.58
C ALA A 287 14.64 14.45 25.68
N ALA A 288 15.64 13.62 25.36
CA ALA A 288 16.70 13.23 26.29
C ALA A 288 17.61 14.42 26.68
N ASN A 289 17.84 15.38 25.77
CA ASN A 289 18.51 16.64 26.10
C ASN A 289 17.69 17.45 27.10
N ALA A 290 16.40 17.67 26.82
CA ALA A 290 15.51 18.42 27.72
C ALA A 290 15.43 17.79 29.12
N VAL A 291 15.36 16.45 29.23
CA VAL A 291 15.41 15.75 30.53
C VAL A 291 16.70 16.04 31.28
N ARG A 292 17.87 16.01 30.60
CA ARG A 292 19.16 16.33 31.23
C ARG A 292 19.24 17.78 31.71
N ASP A 293 18.66 18.72 30.96
CA ASP A 293 18.66 20.14 31.35
C ASP A 293 17.71 20.43 32.51
N TYR A 294 16.51 19.82 32.54
CA TYR A 294 15.65 19.88 33.74
C TYR A 294 16.31 19.22 34.96
N GLN A 295 17.00 18.08 34.77
CA GLN A 295 17.72 17.41 35.86
C GLN A 295 18.84 18.29 36.42
N ARG A 296 19.60 18.98 35.56
CA ARG A 296 20.59 19.99 35.96
C ARG A 296 19.94 21.13 36.75
N LYS A 297 18.82 21.68 36.26
CA LYS A 297 18.16 22.78 36.97
C LYS A 297 17.60 22.35 38.34
N VAL A 298 17.12 21.11 38.47
CA VAL A 298 16.72 20.54 39.77
C VAL A 298 17.93 20.38 40.70
N GLN A 299 19.12 20.04 40.19
CA GLN A 299 20.35 19.99 40.98
C GLN A 299 20.76 21.40 41.49
N GLU A 300 20.81 22.40 40.60
CA GLU A 300 21.06 23.80 40.96
C GLU A 300 20.09 24.31 42.04
N MET A 301 18.77 24.16 41.81
CA MET A 301 17.74 24.57 42.78
C MET A 301 17.87 23.84 44.13
N ASN A 302 18.36 22.60 44.14
CA ASN A 302 18.60 21.83 45.36
C ASN A 302 19.89 22.25 46.09
N GLU A 303 20.88 22.78 45.37
CA GLU A 303 22.07 23.42 45.96
C GLU A 303 21.73 24.80 46.53
N GLU A 304 20.97 25.62 45.80
CA GLU A 304 20.40 26.88 46.28
C GLU A 304 19.51 26.66 47.52
N ARG A 305 18.67 25.62 47.54
CA ARG A 305 17.90 25.29 48.75
C ARG A 305 18.82 24.96 49.93
N LYS A 306 19.90 24.18 49.70
CA LYS A 306 20.87 23.85 50.76
C LYS A 306 21.67 25.07 51.24
N THR A 307 21.92 26.10 50.42
CA THR A 307 22.56 27.33 50.89
C THR A 307 21.58 28.16 51.71
N LEU A 308 20.37 28.37 51.21
CA LEU A 308 19.28 29.05 51.92
C LEU A 308 18.92 28.37 53.26
N ASP A 309 18.87 27.04 53.32
CA ASP A 309 18.64 26.26 54.55
C ASP A 309 19.70 26.59 55.62
N ARG A 310 20.98 26.75 55.22
CA ARG A 310 22.10 27.10 56.12
C ARG A 310 22.07 28.58 56.52
N GLU A 311 21.71 29.47 55.61
CA GLU A 311 21.55 30.90 55.90
C GLU A 311 20.38 31.14 56.85
N LEU A 312 19.25 30.47 56.64
CA LEU A 312 18.09 30.47 57.53
C LEU A 312 18.44 29.91 58.92
N ALA A 313 19.25 28.85 58.99
CA ALA A 313 19.77 28.35 60.27
C ALA A 313 20.67 29.38 60.99
N ARG A 314 21.60 30.05 60.26
CA ARG A 314 22.43 31.14 60.80
C ARG A 314 21.56 32.32 61.28
N ALA A 315 20.58 32.73 60.48
CA ALA A 315 19.65 33.81 60.81
C ALA A 315 18.83 33.48 62.06
N LYS A 316 18.33 32.25 62.20
CA LYS A 316 17.66 31.76 63.43
C LYS A 316 18.57 31.85 64.66
N VAL A 317 19.84 31.45 64.55
CA VAL A 317 20.80 31.57 65.67
C VAL A 317 21.04 33.04 66.04
N THR A 318 21.21 33.93 65.05
CA THR A 318 21.36 35.37 65.30
C THR A 318 20.11 35.99 65.91
N ALA A 319 18.92 35.65 65.42
CA ALA A 319 17.65 36.11 65.96
C ALA A 319 17.45 35.64 67.41
N ASN A 320 17.76 34.38 67.72
CA ASN A 320 17.71 33.86 69.09
C ASN A 320 18.70 34.58 70.01
N ARG A 321 19.91 34.90 69.54
CA ARG A 321 20.90 35.70 70.30
C ARG A 321 20.38 37.11 70.60
N VAL A 322 19.81 37.79 69.61
CA VAL A 322 19.21 39.12 69.77
C VAL A 322 18.03 39.05 70.75
N ALA A 323 17.15 38.05 70.64
CA ALA A 323 16.02 37.86 71.55
C ALA A 323 16.47 37.66 73.00
N VAL A 324 17.56 36.91 73.25
CA VAL A 324 18.15 36.75 74.59
C VAL A 324 18.73 38.07 75.11
N VAL A 325 19.43 38.85 74.28
CA VAL A 325 19.95 40.17 74.68
C VAL A 325 18.80 41.11 75.04
N VAL A 326 17.78 41.23 74.19
CA VAL A 326 16.60 42.08 74.43
C VAL A 326 15.83 41.63 75.67
N ALA A 327 15.68 40.32 75.91
CA ALA A 327 15.03 39.81 77.11
C ALA A 327 15.83 40.14 78.40
N ASN A 328 17.17 40.08 78.35
CA ASN A 328 18.03 40.48 79.45
C ASN A 328 17.97 42.00 79.69
N GLU A 329 18.03 42.81 78.64
CA GLU A 329 17.88 44.28 78.74
C GLU A 329 16.52 44.67 79.34
N TRP A 330 15.45 43.95 78.98
CA TRP A 330 14.12 44.19 79.54
C TRP A 330 14.02 43.77 81.02
N LYS A 331 14.70 42.69 81.41
CA LYS A 331 14.84 42.29 82.82
C LYS A 331 15.64 43.32 83.63
N ASP A 332 16.79 43.75 83.13
CA ASP A 332 17.65 44.75 83.78
C ASP A 332 17.00 46.15 83.81
N ALA A 333 16.08 46.44 82.89
CA ALA A 333 15.22 47.63 82.94
C ALA A 333 14.14 47.51 84.03
N ASN A 334 13.62 46.31 84.28
CA ASN A 334 12.66 46.05 85.36
C ASN A 334 13.32 46.04 86.75
N ASP A 335 14.58 45.60 86.88
CA ASP A 335 15.35 45.70 88.13
C ASP A 335 15.79 47.15 88.46
N LYS A 336 15.60 48.11 87.54
CA LYS A 336 15.74 49.56 87.78
C LYS A 336 14.47 50.22 88.32
N VAL A 337 13.40 49.47 88.57
CA VAL A 337 12.17 50.02 89.16
C VAL A 337 12.44 50.49 90.59
N MET A 338 12.16 51.76 90.86
CA MET A 338 12.34 52.40 92.17
C MET A 338 11.68 51.55 93.28
N PRO A 339 12.40 51.20 94.37
CA PRO A 339 11.85 50.34 95.41
C PRO A 339 10.54 50.89 95.97
N VAL A 340 9.52 50.02 96.09
CA VAL A 340 8.15 50.39 96.50
C VAL A 340 8.12 51.22 97.80
N LYS A 341 9.07 50.98 98.71
CA LYS A 341 9.23 51.76 99.94
C LYS A 341 9.58 53.24 99.66
N GLN A 342 10.56 53.50 98.80
CA GLN A 342 10.93 54.86 98.38
C GLN A 342 9.75 55.54 97.67
N TRP A 343 9.05 54.83 96.78
CA TRP A 343 7.88 55.38 96.08
C TRP A 343 6.74 55.76 97.04
N LEU A 344 6.51 54.97 98.10
CA LEU A 344 5.53 55.28 99.15
C LEU A 344 5.98 56.46 100.03
N GLU A 345 7.29 56.60 100.29
CA GLU A 345 7.88 57.71 101.03
C GLU A 345 7.79 59.01 100.22
N ASP A 346 8.16 59.01 98.93
CA ASP A 346 8.04 60.15 98.01
C ASP A 346 6.56 60.55 97.81
N ARG A 347 5.65 59.57 97.66
CA ARG A 347 4.20 59.82 97.59
C ARG A 347 3.66 60.46 98.88
N ARG A 348 4.13 60.02 100.05
CA ARG A 348 3.77 60.61 101.34
C ARG A 348 4.35 62.02 101.50
N PHE A 349 5.57 62.25 101.04
CA PHE A 349 6.22 63.58 101.03
C PHE A 349 5.44 64.58 100.17
N LEU A 350 5.14 64.23 98.92
CA LEU A 350 4.36 65.07 98.01
C LEU A 350 2.93 65.36 98.53
N GLN A 351 2.31 64.39 99.21
CA GLN A 351 1.01 64.58 99.85
C GLN A 351 1.09 65.51 101.09
N GLY A 352 2.23 65.52 101.80
CA GLY A 352 2.53 66.46 102.88
C GLY A 352 2.73 67.90 102.37
N GLU A 353 3.57 68.08 101.35
CA GLU A 353 3.76 69.35 100.63
C GLU A 353 2.43 69.94 100.15
N MET A 354 1.58 69.13 99.51
CA MET A 354 0.27 69.57 99.03
C MET A 354 -0.68 69.98 100.16
N ASN A 355 -0.62 69.35 101.35
CA ASN A 355 -1.38 69.82 102.51
C ASN A 355 -0.80 71.14 103.06
N GLN A 356 0.52 71.28 103.14
CA GLN A 356 1.15 72.52 103.60
C GLN A 356 0.84 73.70 102.64
N LEU A 357 0.72 73.44 101.33
CA LEU A 357 0.26 74.43 100.35
C LEU A 357 -1.21 74.83 100.56
N ARG A 358 -2.09 73.90 100.96
CA ARG A 358 -3.49 74.22 101.34
C ARG A 358 -3.55 75.07 102.62
N ASP A 359 -2.72 74.79 103.62
CA ASP A 359 -2.66 75.59 104.85
C ASP A 359 -2.14 77.01 104.55
N LYS A 360 -1.11 77.14 103.71
CA LYS A 360 -0.61 78.43 103.21
C LYS A 360 -1.70 79.20 102.44
N LEU A 361 -2.49 78.52 101.60
CA LEU A 361 -3.63 79.11 100.90
C LEU A 361 -4.68 79.64 101.89
N ALA A 362 -5.06 78.84 102.89
CA ALA A 362 -6.04 79.23 103.91
C ALA A 362 -5.57 80.39 104.81
N ILE A 363 -4.26 80.56 105.00
CA ILE A 363 -3.68 81.77 105.62
C ILE A 363 -3.83 82.97 104.69
N ALA A 364 -3.44 82.84 103.42
CA ALA A 364 -3.55 83.91 102.43
C ALA A 364 -5.00 84.38 102.24
N GLU A 365 -5.99 83.48 102.23
CA GLU A 365 -7.42 83.82 102.18
C GLU A 365 -7.89 84.61 103.41
N ARG A 366 -7.41 84.27 104.61
CA ARG A 366 -7.71 85.04 105.84
C ARG A 366 -7.06 86.42 105.79
N THR A 367 -5.81 86.51 105.35
CA THR A 367 -5.12 87.80 105.18
C THR A 367 -5.86 88.67 104.16
N ALA A 368 -6.24 88.14 103.00
CA ALA A 368 -7.00 88.86 101.97
C ALA A 368 -8.36 89.35 102.48
N LYS A 369 -9.08 88.54 103.28
CA LYS A 369 -10.34 88.97 103.93
C LYS A 369 -10.10 90.12 104.92
N SER A 370 -9.04 90.06 105.73
CA SER A 370 -8.70 91.15 106.66
C SER A 370 -8.26 92.43 105.93
N GLU A 371 -7.56 92.30 104.80
CA GLU A 371 -7.18 93.43 103.95
C GLU A 371 -8.42 94.07 103.29
N ALA A 372 -9.39 93.27 102.85
CA ALA A 372 -10.66 93.76 102.32
C ALA A 372 -11.47 94.54 103.37
N GLN A 373 -11.57 94.03 104.61
CA GLN A 373 -12.19 94.75 105.73
C GLN A 373 -11.45 96.05 106.08
N LEU A 374 -10.12 96.05 105.99
CA LEU A 374 -9.33 97.25 106.23
C LEU A 374 -9.54 98.29 105.11
N LYS A 375 -9.61 97.85 103.85
CA LYS A 375 -9.98 98.67 102.69
C LYS A 375 -11.38 99.28 102.84
N GLU A 376 -12.37 98.52 103.27
CA GLU A 376 -13.73 99.00 103.56
C GLU A 376 -13.71 100.06 104.68
N LYS A 377 -12.97 99.81 105.78
CA LYS A 377 -12.80 100.79 106.87
C LYS A 377 -12.09 102.07 106.44
N TYR A 378 -11.12 101.99 105.52
CA TYR A 378 -10.47 103.16 104.92
C TYR A 378 -11.41 103.89 103.94
N GLN A 379 -12.21 103.17 103.14
CA GLN A 379 -13.24 103.79 102.29
C GLN A 379 -14.30 104.53 103.11
N LEU A 380 -14.79 103.95 104.21
CA LEU A 380 -15.72 104.62 105.12
C LEU A 380 -15.09 105.87 105.75
N ARG A 381 -13.82 105.82 106.18
CA ARG A 381 -13.10 107.01 106.67
C ARG A 381 -12.92 108.08 105.59
N LEU A 382 -12.59 107.69 104.36
CA LEU A 382 -12.48 108.61 103.23
C LEU A 382 -13.82 109.30 102.96
N LYS A 383 -14.91 108.53 102.96
CA LYS A 383 -16.28 109.04 102.77
C LYS A 383 -16.70 110.03 103.87
N VAL A 384 -16.35 109.76 105.13
CA VAL A 384 -16.59 110.71 106.25
C VAL A 384 -15.76 111.99 106.09
N VAL A 385 -14.53 111.92 105.56
CA VAL A 385 -13.72 113.12 105.26
C VAL A 385 -14.31 113.91 104.08
N GLU A 386 -14.78 113.23 103.03
CA GLU A 386 -15.49 113.83 101.89
C GLU A 386 -16.79 114.52 102.33
N GLU A 387 -17.55 113.93 103.25
CA GLU A 387 -18.76 114.52 103.82
C GLU A 387 -18.46 115.69 104.78
N GLY A 388 -17.38 115.59 105.57
CA GLY A 388 -16.89 116.68 106.43
C GLY A 388 -16.41 117.92 105.64
N LEU A 389 -15.86 117.72 104.45
CA LEU A 389 -15.50 118.79 103.50
C LEU A 389 -16.73 119.41 102.78
N ARG A 390 -17.93 118.85 102.95
CA ARG A 390 -19.15 119.29 102.26
C ARG A 390 -20.11 120.12 103.12
N ALA A 391 -19.88 120.21 104.42
CA ALA A 391 -20.78 120.85 105.40
C ALA A 391 -20.24 122.16 106.01
N SER A 392 -19.03 122.60 105.66
CA SER A 392 -18.53 123.94 105.97
C SER A 392 -18.57 124.82 104.72
N SER A 393 -19.34 125.91 104.78
CA SER A 393 -19.58 126.94 103.74
C SER A 393 -18.41 127.09 102.74
N SER A 394 -18.53 126.61 101.50
CA SER A 394 -19.31 127.16 100.37
C SER A 394 -18.68 128.40 99.70
N GLY A 395 -18.32 128.24 98.42
CA GLY A 395 -18.30 129.33 97.44
C GLY A 395 -16.94 129.72 96.85
N HIS A 396 -16.55 129.09 95.74
CA HIS A 396 -16.02 129.69 94.48
C HIS A 396 -15.67 128.53 93.51
N ASN A 397 -16.42 128.32 92.44
CA ASN A 397 -16.38 129.00 91.13
C ASN A 397 -15.30 128.46 90.17
N ARG A 398 -15.81 127.64 89.24
CA ARG A 398 -15.27 127.17 87.96
C ARG A 398 -14.35 128.16 87.22
N THR A 399 -13.28 127.63 86.61
CA THR A 399 -12.92 127.85 85.18
C THR A 399 -11.93 126.80 84.65
N ASN A 400 -11.96 126.60 83.32
CA ASN A 400 -11.04 125.90 82.39
C ASN A 400 -9.59 125.65 82.85
N SER A 401 -8.88 124.60 82.41
CA SER A 401 -8.64 124.18 81.01
C SER A 401 -8.21 122.70 80.94
N GLU A 402 -8.65 121.87 79.98
CA GLU A 402 -8.36 121.85 78.52
C GLU A 402 -6.99 121.23 78.17
N GLY A 403 -7.01 120.13 77.41
CA GLY A 403 -5.83 119.30 77.06
C GLY A 403 -6.25 117.85 76.72
N ARG A 404 -6.93 117.62 75.60
CA ARG A 404 -6.32 117.23 74.29
C ARG A 404 -5.53 115.91 74.31
N SER A 405 -6.10 114.86 73.71
CA SER A 405 -5.77 114.32 72.36
C SER A 405 -4.41 114.66 71.71
N PRO A 406 -3.91 113.91 70.69
CA PRO A 406 -4.17 112.50 70.28
C PRO A 406 -2.90 111.76 69.74
N SER A 407 -3.09 110.60 69.07
CA SER A 407 -2.32 110.08 67.91
C SER A 407 -0.83 109.72 68.07
N ASN A 408 -0.35 108.53 67.65
CA ASN A 408 -0.16 108.18 66.22
C ASN A 408 0.16 106.67 66.01
N GLY A 409 -0.11 106.13 64.82
CA GLY A 409 0.54 104.91 64.28
C GLY A 409 1.93 105.23 63.69
N PRO A 410 2.66 104.31 62.98
CA PRO A 410 2.21 103.15 62.17
C PRO A 410 2.78 101.78 62.64
N SER A 411 2.15 100.63 62.40
CA SER A 411 2.13 99.81 61.16
C SER A 411 3.52 99.37 60.62
N ARG A 412 3.80 98.06 60.56
CA ARG A 412 3.74 97.25 59.31
C ARG A 412 4.31 95.80 59.45
N ARG A 413 3.43 94.80 59.19
CA ARG A 413 3.72 93.39 58.78
C ARG A 413 4.44 92.45 59.81
N GLN A 414 4.18 91.14 59.86
CA GLN A 414 3.21 90.29 59.13
C GLN A 414 2.84 89.01 59.93
N SER A 415 1.58 88.57 59.81
CA SER A 415 1.09 87.23 60.15
C SER A 415 1.59 86.19 59.12
N LEU A 416 1.60 84.86 59.34
CA LEU A 416 0.53 83.89 59.68
C LEU A 416 1.25 82.60 60.19
N SER A 417 0.92 81.82 61.22
CA SER A 417 -0.35 81.41 61.87
C SER A 417 -1.38 80.80 60.92
N GLY A 418 -1.79 79.52 60.99
CA GLY A 418 -1.48 78.44 61.93
C GLY A 418 -2.67 77.47 62.05
N ALA A 419 -2.42 76.15 62.18
CA ALA A 419 -3.42 75.09 62.43
C ALA A 419 -4.53 74.90 61.33
N ASP A 420 -5.32 73.84 61.25
CA ASP A 420 -5.54 72.67 62.11
C ASP A 420 -5.98 71.40 61.31
N ASN A 421 -5.44 70.25 61.72
CA ASN A 421 -6.06 68.91 61.93
C ASN A 421 -7.18 68.24 61.06
N PHE A 422 -7.04 66.89 60.97
CA PHE A 422 -8.04 65.80 60.76
C PHE A 422 -8.69 65.46 59.38
N SER A 423 -8.05 64.51 58.67
CA SER A 423 -8.59 63.23 58.14
C SER A 423 -9.99 63.10 57.50
N LYS A 424 -10.06 62.63 56.23
CA LYS A 424 -11.02 61.59 55.75
C LYS A 424 -10.70 61.01 54.34
N LEU A 425 -11.46 59.97 53.96
CA LEU A 425 -11.33 59.10 52.77
C LEU A 425 -12.10 59.61 51.51
N THR A 426 -12.02 58.82 50.42
CA THR A 426 -13.00 58.58 49.31
C THR A 426 -12.85 59.25 47.91
N SER A 427 -12.38 58.45 46.94
CA SER A 427 -12.97 58.07 45.62
C SER A 427 -13.49 59.07 44.53
N ASN A 428 -13.19 58.67 43.27
CA ASN A 428 -13.99 58.72 42.00
C ASN A 428 -13.96 59.95 41.04
N GLY A 429 -14.02 59.64 39.73
CA GLY A 429 -14.40 60.56 38.63
C GLY A 429 -13.44 60.58 37.40
N PHE A 430 -13.36 59.54 36.56
CA PHE A 430 -14.11 59.29 35.30
C PHE A 430 -13.83 60.17 34.04
N LEU A 431 -13.58 59.46 32.93
CA LEU A 431 -13.47 59.88 31.50
C LEU A 431 -14.83 60.36 30.92
N PRO A 432 -14.96 60.92 29.68
CA PRO A 432 -14.97 60.14 28.40
C PRO A 432 -14.56 60.99 27.14
N LYS A 433 -14.82 60.72 25.82
CA LYS A 433 -15.52 59.66 25.04
C LYS A 433 -15.12 59.66 23.53
N ARG A 434 -15.70 58.72 22.74
CA ARG A 434 -15.78 58.59 21.24
C ARG A 434 -14.55 57.95 20.56
N THR A 435 -14.61 56.96 19.66
CA THR A 435 -15.67 56.12 18.98
C THR A 435 -16.57 56.79 17.93
N PRO A 436 -16.69 56.26 16.69
CA PRO A 436 -17.43 54.99 16.39
C PRO A 436 -16.66 53.98 15.47
N SER A 437 -16.93 52.66 15.38
CA SER A 437 -18.16 51.82 15.22
C SER A 437 -18.66 51.73 13.75
N SER A 438 -19.13 50.61 13.15
CA SER A 438 -19.87 49.42 13.67
C SER A 438 -19.77 48.11 12.81
N GLN A 439 -20.49 47.05 13.23
CA GLN A 439 -20.48 45.62 12.83
C GLN A 439 -21.32 45.22 11.57
N LEU A 440 -21.13 43.99 11.00
CA LEU A 440 -22.13 42.87 10.98
C LEU A 440 -21.74 41.58 10.16
N ARG A 441 -21.97 40.40 10.79
CA ARG A 441 -22.42 39.03 10.30
C ARG A 441 -21.68 38.15 9.23
N SER A 442 -21.27 36.94 9.71
CA SER A 442 -21.33 35.54 9.12
C SER A 442 -20.70 35.20 7.74
N SER A 443 -19.87 34.15 7.57
CA SER A 443 -20.26 32.71 7.65
C SER A 443 -19.11 31.66 7.56
N MET A 444 -19.36 30.46 8.11
CA MET A 444 -18.88 29.07 7.84
C MET A 444 -17.42 28.67 7.47
N SER A 445 -16.87 27.79 8.34
CA SER A 445 -16.20 26.48 8.07
C SER A 445 -14.88 26.37 7.28
N SER A 446 -13.81 25.93 7.96
CA SER A 446 -13.30 24.52 7.95
C SER A 446 -11.84 24.41 8.45
N GLY A 447 -11.49 23.35 9.19
CA GLY A 447 -10.10 22.83 9.19
C GLY A 447 -9.31 22.69 10.51
N SER A 448 -9.61 21.63 11.29
CA SER A 448 -8.65 20.84 12.10
C SER A 448 -7.91 21.46 13.32
N SER A 449 -8.13 20.86 14.51
CA SER A 449 -7.01 20.50 15.42
C SER A 449 -7.31 19.32 16.38
N LEU A 450 -6.41 18.34 16.34
CA LEU A 450 -5.80 17.55 17.43
C LEU A 450 -6.61 16.77 18.51
N VAL A 451 -6.53 15.43 18.38
CA VAL A 451 -5.99 14.45 19.37
C VAL A 451 -6.68 14.25 20.74
N LEU A 452 -7.06 12.99 21.02
CA LEU A 452 -6.80 12.34 22.31
C LEU A 452 -6.65 10.79 22.20
N LYS A 453 -5.80 10.26 23.08
CA LYS A 453 -5.19 8.90 23.18
C LYS A 453 -6.23 7.78 23.37
N HIS A 454 -5.98 6.49 23.15
CA HIS A 454 -5.02 5.54 23.77
C HIS A 454 -5.03 4.18 23.01
N ALA A 455 -4.21 3.14 23.23
CA ALA A 455 -2.78 2.98 23.61
C ALA A 455 -2.43 1.46 23.63
N LYS A 456 -1.16 1.09 23.44
CA LYS A 456 -0.55 -0.28 23.55
C LYS A 456 -0.91 -1.27 22.41
N GLY A 457 -0.01 -2.11 21.90
CA GLY A 457 1.45 -2.23 22.09
C GLY A 457 2.03 -3.54 21.52
N THR A 458 3.24 -3.46 20.93
CA THR A 458 4.43 -4.35 21.12
C THR A 458 4.24 -5.84 21.46
N SER A 459 5.00 -6.84 20.96
CA SER A 459 6.22 -6.88 20.10
C SER A 459 6.68 -8.34 19.89
N LYS A 460 7.40 -8.63 18.78
CA LYS A 460 8.50 -9.65 18.60
C LYS A 460 8.15 -11.15 18.88
N SER A 461 8.82 -12.17 18.35
CA SER A 461 10.01 -12.35 17.47
C SER A 461 9.87 -13.71 16.72
N PHE A 462 10.33 -13.91 15.47
CA PHE A 462 11.70 -14.33 15.07
C PHE A 462 12.14 -15.67 15.74
N ASP A 463 12.67 -16.72 15.09
CA ASP A 463 12.93 -17.12 13.68
C ASP A 463 13.38 -18.62 13.71
N GLY A 464 13.54 -19.30 12.56
CA GLY A 464 14.35 -20.52 12.50
C GLY A 464 13.97 -21.53 11.41
N GLY A 465 14.43 -21.33 10.17
CA GLY A 465 14.40 -22.37 9.14
C GLY A 465 15.57 -23.37 9.25
N ARG A 466 15.45 -24.55 8.61
CA ARG A 466 16.62 -25.29 8.08
C ARG A 466 16.25 -26.31 7.00
N VAL A 467 17.26 -26.62 6.17
CA VAL A 467 17.21 -27.45 4.96
C VAL A 467 17.86 -28.82 5.22
N LYS A 468 17.37 -29.87 4.52
CA LYS A 468 18.10 -31.07 4.03
C LYS A 468 17.09 -32.01 3.34
N GLN A 469 17.40 -32.99 2.49
CA GLN A 469 18.41 -33.25 1.45
C GLN A 469 18.21 -34.74 1.07
N ILE A 470 18.01 -35.00 -0.22
CA ILE A 470 18.21 -36.25 -1.00
C ILE A 470 18.84 -37.46 -0.25
N ILE A 471 18.22 -38.65 -0.32
CA ILE A 471 18.87 -39.99 -0.54
C ILE A 471 17.92 -40.91 -1.36
N LEU A 472 18.52 -41.87 -2.08
CA LEU A 472 17.94 -42.81 -3.05
C LEU A 472 16.99 -43.89 -2.48
N GLY A 473 16.21 -44.51 -3.38
CA GLY A 473 15.64 -45.86 -3.24
C GLY A 473 15.41 -46.49 -4.63
N LYS A 474 15.86 -47.73 -4.83
CA LYS A 474 15.75 -48.54 -6.06
C LYS A 474 15.33 -49.96 -5.64
N GLU A 475 14.93 -50.80 -6.61
CA GLU A 475 14.36 -52.15 -6.43
C GLU A 475 12.87 -52.12 -5.98
N ILE A 476 11.96 -52.95 -6.53
CA ILE A 476 12.08 -54.06 -7.49
C ILE A 476 11.31 -53.73 -8.79
#